data_AF-A0A849PL68-F1
#
_entry.id   AF-A0A849PL68-F1
#
_cell.length_a   1.000
_cell.length_b   1.000
_cell.length_c   1.000
_cell.angle_alpha   90.00
_cell.angle_beta   90.00
_cell.angle_gamma   90.00
#
_symmetry.space_group_name_H-M   'P 1'
#
loop_
_entity.id
_entity.type
_entity.pdbx_description
1 polymer ?
#
loop_
_entity_poly.entity_id
_entity_poly.type
_entity_poly.pdbx_seq_one_letter_code
_entity_poly.pdbx_strand_id
1 'polypeptide(L)'
;MGKEIVENISKKIGFTPDIMKTIGEIDPSFLRVYQKCDEGVLKDGALSVKAKTLMALAAVAAQRCEPCVESQMRNALNNGATKEEIVETLEVV
;
A
#
# COMPACT_ATOMS: atom_id res chain seq x y z
N MET A 1 16.40 -7.17 -12.64
CA MET A 1 14.94 -7.00 -12.75
C MET A 1 14.26 -7.00 -11.38
N GLY A 2 14.31 -8.09 -10.58
CA GLY A 2 13.69 -8.09 -9.23
C GLY A 2 14.21 -7.02 -8.27
N LYS A 3 15.54 -6.82 -8.23
CA LYS A 3 16.19 -5.77 -7.39
C LYS A 3 15.73 -4.34 -7.71
N GLU A 4 15.51 -4.02 -8.98
CA GLU A 4 15.06 -2.69 -9.42
C GLU A 4 13.61 -2.43 -9.00
N ILE A 5 12.75 -3.45 -9.06
CA ILE A 5 11.36 -3.35 -8.58
C ILE A 5 11.33 -3.13 -7.08
N VAL A 6 12.16 -3.85 -6.33
CA VAL A 6 12.32 -3.68 -4.89
C VAL A 6 12.77 -2.26 -4.52
N GLU A 7 13.75 -1.70 -5.24
CA GLU A 7 14.19 -0.31 -5.03
C GLU A 7 13.07 0.70 -5.30
N ASN A 8 12.27 0.50 -6.35
CA ASN A 8 11.14 1.37 -6.67
C ASN A 8 10.04 1.31 -5.59
N ILE A 9 9.74 0.11 -5.08
CA ILE A 9 8.84 -0.08 -3.94
C ILE A 9 9.38 0.70 -2.74
N SER A 10 10.66 0.52 -2.38
CA SER A 10 11.28 1.21 -1.24
C SER A 10 11.14 2.73 -1.32
N LYS A 11 11.33 3.31 -2.52
CA LYS A 11 11.19 4.75 -2.75
C LYS A 11 9.75 5.23 -2.60
N LYS A 12 8.78 4.43 -3.03
CA LYS A 12 7.35 4.78 -3.00
C LYS A 12 6.75 4.69 -1.59
N ILE A 13 7.08 3.64 -0.84
CA ILE A 13 6.44 3.36 0.46
C ILE A 13 7.33 3.68 1.67
N GLY A 14 8.59 4.07 1.47
CA GLY A 14 9.52 4.47 2.54
C GLY A 14 10.12 3.29 3.33
N PHE A 15 9.67 2.06 3.06
CA PHE A 15 10.27 0.83 3.58
C PHE A 15 10.03 -0.30 2.58
N THR A 16 10.85 -1.34 2.58
CA THR A 16 10.60 -2.55 1.77
C THR A 16 10.39 -3.73 2.70
N PRO A 17 9.23 -4.39 2.67
CA PRO A 17 9.04 -5.67 3.35
C PRO A 17 10.08 -6.70 2.86
N ASP A 18 10.75 -7.40 3.77
CA ASP A 18 11.79 -8.38 3.39
C ASP A 18 11.25 -9.48 2.46
N ILE A 19 9.97 -9.82 2.58
CA ILE A 19 9.31 -10.76 1.67
C ILE A 19 9.39 -10.33 0.20
N MET A 20 9.38 -9.03 -0.10
CA MET A 20 9.50 -8.52 -1.47
C MET A 20 10.90 -8.74 -2.05
N LYS A 21 11.94 -8.70 -1.20
CA LYS A 21 13.31 -9.05 -1.60
C LYS A 21 13.38 -10.54 -1.96
N THR A 22 12.86 -11.38 -1.08
CA THR A 22 12.80 -12.84 -1.29
C THR A 22 12.02 -13.20 -2.55
N ILE A 23 10.85 -12.59 -2.78
CA ILE A 23 10.07 -12.80 -4.00
C ILE A 23 10.87 -12.33 -5.24
N GLY A 24 11.55 -11.19 -5.16
CA GLY A 24 12.38 -10.69 -6.27
C GLY A 24 13.57 -11.59 -6.63
N GLU A 25 14.01 -12.45 -5.71
CA GLU A 25 15.05 -13.45 -5.94
C GLU A 25 14.48 -14.77 -6.46
N ILE A 26 13.33 -15.22 -5.93
CA ILE A 26 12.69 -16.50 -6.29
C ILE A 26 11.90 -16.39 -7.60
N ASP A 27 11.04 -15.38 -7.71
CA ASP A 27 10.17 -15.17 -8.87
C ASP A 27 10.02 -13.66 -9.20
N PRO A 28 10.95 -13.11 -9.98
CA PRO A 28 10.90 -11.73 -10.43
C PRO A 28 9.67 -11.41 -11.30
N SER A 29 9.06 -12.42 -11.94
CA SER A 29 7.90 -12.23 -12.80
C SER A 29 6.64 -12.00 -11.97
N PHE A 30 6.48 -12.75 -10.88
CA PHE A 30 5.41 -12.54 -9.91
C PHE A 30 5.54 -11.18 -9.22
N LEU A 31 6.75 -10.77 -8.82
CA LEU A 31 6.98 -9.44 -8.24
C LEU A 31 6.52 -8.31 -9.19
N ARG A 32 6.77 -8.46 -10.50
CA ARG A 32 6.33 -7.50 -11.52
C ARG A 32 4.80 -7.46 -11.67
N VAL A 33 4.12 -8.61 -11.60
CA VAL A 33 2.65 -8.66 -11.62
C VAL A 33 2.08 -7.99 -10.38
N TYR A 34 2.64 -8.28 -9.21
CA TYR A 34 2.27 -7.63 -7.95
C TYR A 34 2.40 -6.10 -8.03
N GLN A 35 3.55 -5.60 -8.49
CA GLN A 35 3.79 -4.17 -8.67
C GLN A 35 2.78 -3.53 -9.63
N LYS A 36 2.49 -4.18 -10.77
CA LYS A 36 1.51 -3.67 -11.74
C LYS A 36 0.10 -3.60 -11.18
N CYS A 37 -0.29 -4.57 -10.35
CA CYS A 37 -1.57 -4.54 -9.66
C CYS A 37 -1.64 -3.35 -8.69
N ASP A 38 -0.60 -3.14 -7.88
CA ASP A 38 -0.52 -2.00 -6.97
C ASP A 38 -0.59 -0.66 -7.71
N GLU A 39 0.19 -0.49 -8.78
CA GLU A 39 0.19 0.71 -9.63
C GLU A 39 -1.13 0.92 -10.37
N GLY A 40 -1.79 -0.16 -10.79
CA GLY A 40 -3.06 -0.10 -11.49
C GLY A 40 -4.23 0.36 -10.61
N VAL A 41 -4.21 -0.04 -9.34
CA VAL A 41 -5.27 0.26 -8.36
C VAL A 41 -5.04 1.62 -7.70
N LEU A 42 -3.81 1.90 -7.27
CA LEU A 42 -3.41 3.11 -6.55
C LEU A 42 -2.96 4.23 -7.49
N LYS A 43 -3.89 4.70 -8.33
CA LYS A 43 -3.76 5.89 -9.17
C LYS A 43 -5.05 6.70 -9.17
N ASP A 44 -4.96 7.98 -9.46
CA ASP A 44 -6.16 8.83 -9.60
C ASP A 44 -7.07 8.37 -10.75
N GLY A 45 -8.36 8.58 -10.58
CA GLY A 45 -9.42 8.28 -11.54
C GLY A 45 -10.72 8.95 -11.10
N ALA A 46 -11.84 8.24 -11.17
CA ALA A 46 -13.11 8.73 -10.60
C ALA A 46 -13.04 8.96 -9.08
N LEU A 47 -12.18 8.20 -8.39
CA LEU A 47 -11.78 8.44 -7.00
C LEU A 47 -10.29 8.80 -6.98
N SER A 48 -9.92 9.75 -6.12
CA SER A 48 -8.51 10.06 -5.89
C SER A 48 -7.80 8.88 -5.24
N VAL A 49 -6.48 8.79 -5.44
CA VAL A 49 -5.67 7.77 -4.79
C VAL A 49 -5.79 7.85 -3.26
N LYS A 50 -5.87 9.07 -2.70
CA LYS A 50 -6.13 9.30 -1.28
C LYS A 50 -7.45 8.67 -0.81
N ALA A 51 -8.54 8.87 -1.55
CA ALA A 51 -9.84 8.30 -1.19
C ALA A 51 -9.78 6.76 -1.21
N LYS A 52 -9.14 6.18 -2.23
CA LYS A 52 -8.99 4.72 -2.34
C LYS A 52 -8.18 4.12 -1.19
N THR A 53 -7.13 4.78 -0.74
CA THR A 53 -6.29 4.28 0.37
C THR A 53 -6.99 4.39 1.72
N LEU A 54 -7.78 5.44 1.96
CA LEU A 54 -8.64 5.52 3.15
C LEU A 54 -9.73 4.43 3.14
N MET A 55 -10.33 4.14 1.98
CA MET A 55 -11.27 3.01 1.86
C MET A 55 -10.60 1.65 2.13
N ALA A 56 -9.38 1.45 1.63
CA ALA A 56 -8.60 0.24 1.90
C ALA A 56 -8.27 0.11 3.39
N LEU A 57 -7.92 1.21 4.06
CA LEU A 57 -7.71 1.27 5.50
C LEU A 57 -8.96 0.82 6.27
N ALA A 58 -10.14 1.36 5.93
CA ALA A 58 -11.39 0.96 6.58
C ALA A 58 -11.68 -0.54 6.40
N ALA A 59 -11.47 -1.07 5.19
CA ALA A 59 -11.70 -2.48 4.88
C ALA A 59 -10.78 -3.44 5.65
N VAL A 60 -9.51 -3.07 5.88
CA VAL A 60 -8.59 -3.89 6.69
C VAL A 60 -8.83 -3.73 8.19
N ALA A 61 -9.23 -2.53 8.64
CA ALA A 61 -9.58 -2.27 10.03
C ALA A 61 -10.81 -3.08 10.46
N ALA A 62 -11.81 -3.22 9.58
CA ALA A 62 -13.00 -4.05 9.82
C ALA A 62 -12.64 -5.54 10.04
N GLN A 63 -11.51 -5.99 9.46
CA GLN A 63 -10.99 -7.35 9.60
C GLN A 63 -10.07 -7.53 10.82
N ARG A 64 -9.79 -6.47 11.60
CA ARG A 64 -8.96 -6.49 12.81
C ARG A 64 -7.54 -7.04 12.59
N CYS A 65 -6.98 -6.84 11.39
CA CYS A 65 -5.60 -7.19 11.10
C CYS A 65 -4.67 -6.02 11.46
N GLU A 66 -4.23 -5.94 12.72
CA GLU A 66 -3.34 -4.86 13.20
C GLU A 66 -2.15 -4.53 12.27
N PRO A 67 -1.34 -5.50 11.80
CA PRO A 67 -0.24 -5.20 10.89
C PRO A 67 -0.73 -4.70 9.52
N CYS A 68 -1.90 -5.14 9.05
CA CYS A 68 -2.50 -4.65 7.82
C CYS A 68 -2.98 -3.19 7.98
N VAL A 69 -3.59 -2.86 9.12
CA VAL A 69 -4.04 -1.50 9.43
C VAL A 69 -2.84 -0.57 9.48
N GLU A 70 -1.75 -0.95 10.15
CA GLU A 70 -0.53 -0.14 10.18
C GLU A 70 0.04 0.09 8.76
N SER A 71 0.08 -0.96 7.93
CA SER A 71 0.51 -0.86 6.55
C SER A 71 -0.36 0.10 5.72
N GLN A 72 -1.69 0.04 5.89
CA GLN A 72 -2.62 0.92 5.18
C GLN A 72 -2.61 2.36 5.70
N MET A 73 -2.39 2.59 7.00
CA MET A 73 -2.18 3.95 7.54
C MET A 73 -0.96 4.60 6.90
N ARG A 74 0.16 3.88 6.80
CA ARG A 74 1.38 4.36 6.12
C ARG A 74 1.11 4.63 4.64
N ASN A 75 0.37 3.74 3.97
CA ASN A 75 0.02 3.91 2.56
C ASN A 75 -0.88 5.15 2.34
N ALA A 76 -1.87 5.38 3.20
CA ALA A 76 -2.73 6.56 3.14
C ALA A 76 -1.92 7.86 3.31
N LEU A 77 -1.02 7.93 4.30
CA LEU A 77 -0.12 9.07 4.50
C LEU A 77 0.73 9.35 3.25
N ASN A 78 1.34 8.30 2.67
CA ASN A 78 2.18 8.43 1.47
C ASN A 78 1.39 8.93 0.24
N ASN A 79 0.07 8.75 0.24
CA ASN A 79 -0.83 9.21 -0.82
C ASN A 79 -1.56 10.52 -0.44
N GLY A 80 -1.04 11.26 0.55
CA GLY A 80 -1.48 12.60 0.88
C GLY A 80 -2.65 12.69 1.86
N ALA A 81 -3.00 11.58 2.53
CA ALA A 81 -3.93 11.65 3.66
C ALA A 81 -3.29 12.34 4.87
N THR A 82 -4.10 13.07 5.63
CA THR A 82 -3.67 13.61 6.93
C THR A 82 -3.89 12.60 8.06
N LYS A 83 -3.29 12.85 9.22
CA LYS A 83 -3.52 12.00 10.41
C LYS A 83 -4.97 12.11 10.88
N GLU A 84 -5.57 13.29 10.75
CA GLU A 84 -6.97 13.56 11.08
C GLU A 84 -7.91 12.74 10.19
N GLU A 85 -7.69 12.73 8.88
CA GLU A 85 -8.47 11.91 7.94
C GLU A 85 -8.36 10.40 8.25
N ILE A 86 -7.18 9.95 8.68
CA ILE A 86 -6.96 8.56 9.10
C ILE A 86 -7.76 8.22 10.37
N VAL A 87 -7.73 9.09 11.38
CA VAL A 87 -8.47 8.89 12.63
C VAL A 87 -9.97 8.87 12.34
N GLU A 88 -10.49 9.84 11.58
CA GLU A 88 -11.91 9.92 11.22
C GLU A 88 -12.35 8.70 10.39
N THR A 89 -11.46 8.15 9.56
CA THR A 89 -11.71 6.88 8.84
C THR A 89 -11.80 5.69 9.79
N LEU A 90 -11.00 5.64 10.86
CA LEU A 90 -11.04 4.56 11.85
C LEU A 90 -12.27 4.65 12.79
N GLU A 91 -12.84 5.84 12.96
CA GLU A 91 -14.06 6.04 13.78
C GLU A 91 -15.32 5.40 13.17
N VAL A 92 -15.33 5.11 11.86
CA VAL A 92 -16.49 4.56 11.14
C VAL A 92 -16.43 3.05 10.90
N VAL A 93 -15.48 2.36 11.54
CA VAL A 93 -15.17 0.93 11.31
C VAL A 93 -15.48 0.09 12.55
#